data_AF-A0A939EW25-F1
#
_entry.id   AF-A0A939EW25-F1
#
_cell.length_a   1.000
_cell.length_b   1.000
_cell.length_c   1.000
_cell.angle_alpha   90.00
_cell.angle_beta   90.00
_cell.angle_gamma   90.00
#
_symmetry.space_group_name_H-M   'P 1'
#
loop_
_entity.id
_entity.type
_entity.pdbx_description
1 polymer ?
#
loop_
_entity_poly.entity_id
_entity_poly.type
_entity_poly.pdbx_seq_one_letter_code
_entity_poly.pdbx_strand_id
1 'polypeptide(L)'
;MKIVLVILLSFIINKALCQNILVSWSQQNIEGLTKEKYDEAQRLPAEQLAEKNLKDASWCDVFLTLNASVNNHKQNKIYLEKIVDQITNDQETKLAGTSRLIIWDRVISNDILFEGKGLVIHNDLFKVSGRANEILQNLTGKNFGYVTSYSSNKDVIDLRKNWMDYLSNKEVKEVYSATQPNAKIPEISSLSAFHAIVISLNDNPKKSEITKRCLNNIYQLEKMPNDEASPAQYCNPDRYSFAYLSMLIGDEKFDKNKDAKWWNAFWNKNKSNLSWNSSRGCYELK
;
A
#
# COMPACT_ATOMS: atom_id res chain seq x y z
N MET A 1 -44.02 -19.44 18.69
CA MET A 1 -42.71 -19.01 19.21
C MET A 1 -41.57 -19.55 18.34
N LYS A 2 -41.52 -19.14 17.06
CA LYS A 2 -40.59 -19.66 16.03
C LYS A 2 -40.18 -18.59 14.99
N ILE A 3 -40.25 -17.30 15.36
CA ILE A 3 -39.95 -16.17 14.44
C ILE A 3 -38.83 -15.26 14.99
N VAL A 4 -38.25 -15.58 16.15
CA VAL A 4 -37.17 -14.76 16.75
C VAL A 4 -35.77 -15.27 16.38
N LEU A 5 -35.63 -16.45 15.75
CA LEU A 5 -34.32 -17.04 15.43
C LEU A 5 -33.76 -16.65 14.05
N VAL A 6 -34.49 -15.89 13.22
CA VAL A 6 -34.08 -15.60 11.83
C VAL A 6 -33.41 -14.22 11.68
N ILE A 7 -33.51 -13.34 12.68
CA ILE A 7 -32.91 -12.00 12.62
C ILE A 7 -31.50 -11.98 13.24
N LEU A 8 -31.09 -13.03 13.95
CA LEU A 8 -29.78 -13.10 14.61
C LEU A 8 -28.63 -13.65 13.73
N LEU A 9 -28.88 -13.94 12.45
CA LEU A 9 -27.94 -14.69 11.59
C LEU A 9 -27.49 -13.99 10.31
N SER A 10 -27.75 -12.69 10.15
CA SER A 10 -27.28 -11.92 8.98
C SER A 10 -26.35 -10.75 9.31
N PHE A 11 -25.91 -10.60 10.56
CA PHE A 11 -24.65 -9.90 10.87
C PHE A 11 -23.46 -10.87 10.73
N ILE A 12 -23.37 -11.54 9.57
CA ILE A 12 -22.05 -11.92 9.07
C ILE A 12 -21.43 -10.60 8.66
N ILE A 13 -20.73 -9.99 9.62
CA ILE A 13 -19.70 -9.01 9.34
C ILE A 13 -18.75 -9.76 8.41
N ASN A 14 -18.93 -9.59 7.11
CA ASN A 14 -17.86 -9.79 6.17
C ASN A 14 -16.77 -8.86 6.70
N LYS A 15 -15.80 -9.43 7.41
CA LYS A 15 -14.46 -8.87 7.54
C LYS A 15 -13.85 -8.92 6.15
N ALA A 16 -14.46 -8.22 5.19
CA ALA A 16 -13.76 -7.74 4.04
C ALA A 16 -12.62 -6.94 4.64
N LEU A 17 -11.39 -7.43 4.46
CA LEU A 17 -10.20 -6.66 4.76
C LEU A 17 -10.43 -5.29 4.12
N CYS A 18 -10.67 -4.26 4.95
CA CYS A 18 -10.76 -2.91 4.44
C CYS A 18 -9.47 -2.69 3.66
N GLN A 19 -9.59 -2.38 2.38
CA GLN A 19 -8.44 -1.95 1.59
C GLN A 19 -7.76 -0.82 2.38
N ASN A 20 -6.45 -0.94 2.61
CA ASN A 20 -5.68 0.06 3.35
C ASN A 20 -5.58 1.33 2.48
N ILE A 21 -6.64 2.14 2.50
CA ILE A 21 -6.79 3.31 1.63
C ILE A 21 -6.37 4.54 2.41
N LEU A 22 -5.29 5.17 1.96
CA LEU A 22 -4.91 6.49 2.43
C LEU A 22 -5.55 7.56 1.54
N VAL A 23 -6.73 8.06 1.93
CA VAL A 23 -7.49 9.18 1.31
C VAL A 23 -7.71 9.10 -0.22
N SER A 24 -8.94 9.37 -0.69
CA SER A 24 -9.23 9.60 -2.13
C SER A 24 -8.59 8.56 -3.07
N TRP A 25 -9.08 7.31 -3.00
CA TRP A 25 -8.71 6.23 -3.91
C TRP A 25 -9.87 5.90 -4.85
N SER A 26 -9.54 5.61 -6.11
CA SER A 26 -10.44 5.02 -7.09
C SER A 26 -9.59 4.26 -8.09
N GLN A 27 -10.08 3.12 -8.56
CA GLN A 27 -9.45 2.36 -9.64
C GLN A 27 -9.28 3.23 -10.89
N GLN A 28 -10.20 4.16 -11.13
CA GLN A 28 -10.15 5.12 -12.25
C GLN A 28 -8.91 6.03 -12.22
N ASN A 29 -8.23 6.13 -11.07
CA ASN A 29 -7.01 6.94 -10.91
C ASN A 29 -5.73 6.14 -11.13
N ILE A 30 -5.81 4.85 -11.47
CA ILE A 30 -4.64 4.03 -11.81
C ILE A 30 -4.19 4.40 -13.22
N GLU A 31 -2.94 4.83 -13.34
CA GLU A 31 -2.36 5.24 -14.62
C GLU A 31 -2.38 4.08 -15.63
N GLY A 32 -2.96 4.33 -16.81
CA GLY A 32 -3.02 3.35 -17.88
C GLY A 32 -4.13 2.30 -17.75
N LEU A 33 -4.98 2.37 -16.72
CA LEU A 33 -6.16 1.52 -16.58
C LEU A 33 -7.28 2.04 -17.49
N THR A 34 -7.84 1.13 -18.30
CA THR A 34 -9.07 1.39 -19.07
C THR A 34 -10.09 0.30 -18.80
N LYS A 35 -11.36 0.56 -19.15
CA LYS A 35 -12.42 -0.44 -19.02
C LYS A 35 -12.12 -1.66 -19.89
N GLU A 36 -11.61 -1.45 -21.10
CA GLU A 36 -11.27 -2.51 -22.04
C GLU A 36 -10.20 -3.44 -21.47
N LYS A 37 -9.11 -2.88 -20.92
CA LYS A 37 -8.08 -3.67 -20.25
C LYS A 37 -8.61 -4.43 -19.03
N TYR A 38 -9.51 -3.80 -18.28
CA TYR A 38 -10.17 -4.45 -17.15
C TYR A 38 -10.99 -5.65 -17.61
N ASP A 39 -11.89 -5.44 -18.57
CA ASP A 39 -12.77 -6.47 -19.11
C ASP A 39 -11.98 -7.61 -19.78
N GLU A 40 -10.86 -7.31 -20.45
CA GLU A 40 -9.94 -8.28 -21.02
C GLU A 40 -9.29 -9.12 -19.91
N ALA A 41 -8.73 -8.48 -18.88
CA ALA A 41 -8.09 -9.17 -17.77
C ALA A 41 -9.06 -10.13 -17.05
N GLN A 42 -10.33 -9.75 -16.89
CA GLN A 42 -11.34 -10.60 -16.25
C GLN A 42 -11.62 -11.91 -17.02
N ARG A 43 -11.26 -12.01 -18.30
CA ARG A 43 -11.49 -13.21 -19.12
C ARG A 43 -10.29 -14.15 -19.14
N LEU A 44 -9.17 -13.77 -18.51
CA LEU A 44 -7.95 -14.55 -18.56
C LEU A 44 -8.07 -15.85 -17.74
N PRO A 45 -7.60 -16.98 -18.29
CA PRO A 45 -7.51 -18.23 -17.55
C PRO A 45 -6.40 -18.15 -16.50
N ALA A 46 -6.47 -19.05 -15.51
CA ALA A 46 -5.53 -19.14 -14.39
C ALA A 46 -4.06 -19.24 -14.84
N GLU A 47 -3.79 -20.01 -15.90
CA GLU A 47 -2.46 -20.16 -16.51
C GLU A 47 -1.88 -18.81 -16.93
N GLN A 48 -2.66 -18.02 -17.65
CA GLN A 48 -2.21 -16.73 -18.17
C GLN A 48 -2.04 -15.72 -17.04
N LEU A 49 -2.90 -15.73 -16.01
CA LEU A 49 -2.73 -14.88 -14.83
C LEU A 49 -1.46 -15.25 -14.05
N ALA A 50 -1.15 -16.54 -13.91
CA ALA A 50 0.09 -17.00 -13.30
C ALA A 50 1.32 -16.56 -14.10
N GLU A 51 1.27 -16.60 -15.43
CA GLU A 51 2.35 -16.10 -16.30
C GLU A 51 2.50 -14.59 -16.25
N LYS A 52 1.39 -13.84 -16.17
CA LYS A 52 1.41 -12.39 -16.00
C LYS A 52 2.08 -11.99 -14.69
N ASN A 53 1.81 -12.70 -13.59
CA ASN A 53 2.46 -12.43 -12.30
C ASN A 53 4.00 -12.45 -12.38
N LEU A 54 4.58 -13.28 -13.27
CA LEU A 54 6.02 -13.37 -13.48
C LEU A 54 6.61 -12.16 -14.22
N LYS A 55 5.80 -11.48 -15.06
CA LYS A 55 6.29 -10.55 -16.09
C LYS A 55 5.74 -9.13 -15.99
N ASP A 56 4.63 -8.93 -15.28
CA ASP A 56 3.98 -7.62 -15.18
C ASP A 56 4.98 -6.56 -14.68
N ALA A 57 5.03 -5.44 -15.41
CA ALA A 57 6.02 -4.38 -15.24
C ALA A 57 5.38 -3.00 -15.03
N SER A 58 4.07 -2.94 -14.83
CA SER A 58 3.36 -1.72 -14.45
C SER A 58 2.41 -1.98 -13.29
N TRP A 59 2.15 -0.96 -12.48
CA TRP A 59 1.15 -1.05 -11.42
C TRP A 59 -0.23 -1.41 -11.98
N CYS A 60 -0.61 -0.84 -13.14
CA CYS A 60 -1.87 -1.19 -13.79
C CYS A 60 -1.97 -2.68 -14.11
N ASP A 61 -0.93 -3.28 -14.69
CA ASP A 61 -0.96 -4.70 -15.07
C ASP A 61 -1.03 -5.59 -13.84
N VAL A 62 -0.22 -5.29 -12.81
CA VAL A 62 -0.28 -5.99 -11.53
C VAL A 62 -1.67 -5.89 -10.91
N PHE A 63 -2.24 -4.69 -10.86
CA PHE A 63 -3.59 -4.46 -10.33
C PHE A 63 -4.65 -5.28 -11.08
N LEU A 64 -4.58 -5.32 -12.41
CA LEU A 64 -5.49 -6.11 -13.24
C LEU A 64 -5.35 -7.60 -12.96
N THR A 65 -4.12 -8.11 -12.86
CA THR A 65 -3.84 -9.50 -12.50
C THR A 65 -4.40 -9.85 -11.12
N LEU A 66 -4.18 -8.99 -10.11
CA LEU A 66 -4.72 -9.17 -8.76
C LEU A 66 -6.26 -9.26 -8.78
N ASN A 67 -6.94 -8.30 -9.43
CA ASN A 67 -8.41 -8.26 -9.46
C ASN A 67 -9.00 -9.46 -10.22
N ALA A 68 -8.47 -9.76 -11.41
CA ALA A 68 -8.94 -10.90 -12.21
C ALA A 68 -8.76 -12.23 -11.47
N SER A 69 -7.67 -12.38 -10.72
CA SER A 69 -7.42 -13.55 -9.87
C SER A 69 -8.53 -13.70 -8.84
N VAL A 70 -8.78 -12.65 -8.06
CA VAL A 70 -9.75 -12.67 -6.95
C VAL A 70 -11.18 -12.91 -7.43
N ASN A 71 -11.57 -12.24 -8.52
CA ASN A 71 -12.94 -12.29 -9.02
C ASN A 71 -13.30 -13.64 -9.63
N ASN A 72 -12.34 -14.32 -10.27
CA ASN A 72 -12.65 -15.47 -11.13
C ASN A 72 -12.05 -16.79 -10.65
N HIS A 73 -11.01 -16.77 -9.79
CA HIS A 73 -10.19 -17.96 -9.50
C HIS A 73 -10.08 -18.31 -8.01
N LYS A 74 -10.96 -17.74 -7.16
CA LYS A 74 -10.94 -17.95 -5.69
C LYS A 74 -10.94 -19.42 -5.24
N GLN A 75 -11.59 -20.31 -6.00
CA GLN A 75 -11.74 -21.73 -5.67
C GLN A 75 -10.82 -22.65 -6.50
N ASN A 76 -9.95 -22.09 -7.35
CA ASN A 76 -9.10 -22.87 -8.24
C ASN A 76 -7.83 -23.34 -7.50
N LYS A 77 -7.84 -24.58 -7.01
CA LYS A 77 -6.69 -25.16 -6.28
C LYS A 77 -5.42 -25.25 -7.10
N ILE A 78 -5.52 -25.63 -8.37
CA ILE A 78 -4.37 -25.73 -9.28
C ILE A 78 -3.74 -24.35 -9.47
N TYR A 79 -4.56 -23.30 -9.55
CA TYR A 79 -4.07 -21.93 -9.62
C TYR A 79 -3.35 -21.52 -8.33
N LEU A 80 -3.94 -21.81 -7.16
CA LEU A 80 -3.29 -21.52 -5.87
C LEU A 80 -1.92 -22.19 -5.76
N GLU A 81 -1.82 -23.48 -6.11
CA GLU A 81 -0.53 -24.21 -6.11
C GLU A 81 0.51 -23.55 -7.02
N LYS A 82 0.10 -23.17 -8.25
CA LYS A 82 0.98 -22.45 -9.19
C LYS A 82 1.47 -21.11 -8.62
N ILE A 83 0.62 -20.37 -7.93
CA ILE A 83 1.01 -19.09 -7.31
C ILE A 83 1.94 -19.33 -6.11
N VAL A 84 1.70 -20.38 -5.31
CA VAL A 84 2.59 -20.74 -4.19
C VAL A 84 4.01 -21.05 -4.66
N ASP A 85 4.17 -21.72 -5.80
CA ASP A 85 5.49 -22.00 -6.38
C ASP A 85 6.25 -20.73 -6.80
N GLN A 86 5.55 -19.60 -6.97
CA GLN A 86 6.18 -18.33 -7.31
C GLN A 86 6.66 -17.53 -6.09
N ILE A 87 6.32 -17.94 -4.86
CA ILE A 87 6.74 -17.22 -3.62
C ILE A 87 8.27 -17.19 -3.47
N THR A 88 8.98 -18.20 -3.94
CA THR A 88 10.45 -18.23 -3.86
C THR A 88 11.13 -17.55 -5.05
N ASN A 89 10.37 -16.97 -5.99
CA ASN A 89 10.93 -16.19 -7.09
C ASN A 89 11.14 -14.74 -6.64
N ASP A 90 12.40 -14.36 -6.43
CA ASP A 90 12.80 -13.02 -5.98
C ASP A 90 13.03 -12.02 -7.12
N GLN A 91 12.75 -12.41 -8.36
CA GLN A 91 12.92 -11.54 -9.52
C GLN A 91 12.13 -10.25 -9.34
N GLU A 92 12.82 -9.13 -9.49
CA GLU A 92 12.24 -7.79 -9.48
C GLU A 92 11.86 -7.34 -10.89
N THR A 93 10.62 -6.89 -11.06
CA THR A 93 10.17 -6.13 -12.22
C THR A 93 9.91 -4.70 -11.76
N LYS A 94 10.72 -3.74 -12.24
CA LYS A 94 10.55 -2.32 -11.91
C LYS A 94 9.18 -1.85 -12.39
N LEU A 95 8.26 -1.53 -11.47
CA LEU A 95 6.90 -1.14 -11.82
C LEU A 95 6.85 0.30 -12.33
N ALA A 96 6.32 0.49 -13.53
CA ALA A 96 5.93 1.80 -14.04
C ALA A 96 4.53 2.22 -13.56
N GLY A 97 4.22 3.52 -13.66
CA GLY A 97 2.89 4.05 -13.39
C GLY A 97 2.41 3.85 -11.96
N THR A 98 3.32 3.96 -10.96
CA THR A 98 3.02 3.68 -9.55
C THR A 98 2.22 4.76 -8.84
N SER A 99 1.58 5.69 -9.57
CA SER A 99 0.68 6.64 -8.93
C SER A 99 -0.43 5.88 -8.20
N ARG A 100 -0.76 6.34 -6.99
CA ARG A 100 -1.73 5.71 -6.08
C ARG A 100 -1.34 4.34 -5.54
N LEU A 101 -0.14 3.84 -5.82
CA LEU A 101 0.43 2.70 -5.11
C LEU A 101 1.33 3.22 -3.99
N ILE A 102 1.17 2.67 -2.79
CA ILE A 102 2.02 2.98 -1.65
C ILE A 102 2.59 1.67 -1.12
N ILE A 103 3.90 1.52 -1.21
CA ILE A 103 4.68 0.51 -0.51
C ILE A 103 5.75 1.28 0.25
N TRP A 104 5.63 1.36 1.58
CA TRP A 104 6.43 2.30 2.39
C TRP A 104 7.93 2.15 2.16
N ASP A 105 8.42 0.90 2.06
CA ASP A 105 9.84 0.63 1.81
C ASP A 105 10.30 1.12 0.43
N ARG A 106 9.41 1.08 -0.58
CA ARG A 106 9.69 1.60 -1.94
C ARG A 106 9.57 3.12 -2.03
N VAL A 107 8.84 3.75 -1.12
CA VAL A 107 8.90 5.22 -0.94
C VAL A 107 10.24 5.61 -0.32
N ILE A 108 10.70 4.88 0.70
CA ILE A 108 12.00 5.11 1.34
C ILE A 108 13.16 4.97 0.33
N SER A 109 13.11 3.97 -0.55
CA SER A 109 14.13 3.77 -1.59
C SER A 109 14.01 4.73 -2.79
N ASN A 110 12.95 5.55 -2.84
CA ASN A 110 12.57 6.40 -3.97
C ASN A 110 12.17 5.66 -5.27
N ASP A 111 11.83 4.37 -5.18
CA ASP A 111 11.24 3.63 -6.31
C ASP A 111 9.78 4.07 -6.57
N ILE A 112 9.06 4.45 -5.51
CA ILE A 112 7.72 5.05 -5.57
C ILE A 112 7.78 6.50 -5.12
N LEU A 113 7.14 7.38 -5.91
CA LEU A 113 6.90 8.75 -5.49
C LEU A 113 5.64 8.83 -4.62
N PHE A 114 5.78 9.24 -3.37
CA PHE A 114 4.62 9.44 -2.49
C PHE A 114 3.92 10.78 -2.77
N GLU A 115 2.61 10.70 -2.99
CA GLU A 115 1.74 11.82 -3.36
C GLU A 115 0.64 12.10 -2.31
N GLY A 116 0.80 11.57 -1.09
CA GLY A 116 -0.14 11.80 0.02
C GLY A 116 -1.43 10.98 -0.02
N LYS A 117 -1.63 10.14 -1.04
CA LYS A 117 -2.88 9.41 -1.28
C LYS A 117 -2.69 8.14 -2.11
N GLY A 118 -3.46 7.10 -1.82
CA GLY A 118 -3.39 5.84 -2.57
C GLY A 118 -3.78 4.59 -1.79
N LEU A 119 -3.48 3.44 -2.37
CA LEU A 119 -3.63 2.12 -1.78
C LEU A 119 -2.31 1.68 -1.18
N VAL A 120 -2.32 1.39 0.12
CA VAL A 120 -1.18 0.86 0.85
C VAL A 120 -1.14 -0.67 0.72
N ILE A 121 -0.04 -1.16 0.17
CA ILE A 121 0.24 -2.58 0.06
C ILE A 121 1.48 -2.91 0.88
N HIS A 122 1.40 -3.97 1.70
CA HIS A 122 2.51 -4.42 2.53
C HIS A 122 3.49 -5.32 1.78
N ASN A 123 2.99 -6.11 0.82
CA ASN A 123 3.85 -6.92 -0.03
C ASN A 123 4.60 -6.04 -1.03
N ASP A 124 5.87 -6.38 -1.28
CA ASP A 124 6.70 -5.74 -2.28
C ASP A 124 6.29 -6.20 -3.68
N LEU A 125 5.31 -5.51 -4.28
CA LEU A 125 4.77 -5.84 -5.60
C LEU A 125 5.79 -5.69 -6.73
N PHE A 126 6.96 -5.10 -6.49
CA PHE A 126 8.05 -5.08 -7.45
C PHE A 126 8.67 -6.47 -7.62
N LYS A 127 8.56 -7.35 -6.62
CA LYS A 127 9.04 -8.74 -6.69
C LYS A 127 7.91 -9.69 -7.09
N VAL A 128 8.25 -10.71 -7.89
CA VAL A 128 7.32 -11.80 -8.24
C VAL A 128 6.73 -12.44 -6.99
N SER A 129 7.58 -12.73 -6.00
CA SER A 129 7.20 -13.30 -4.71
C SER A 129 6.21 -12.44 -3.93
N GLY A 130 6.38 -11.11 -3.95
CA GLY A 130 5.47 -10.19 -3.28
C GLY A 130 4.09 -10.15 -3.94
N ARG A 131 4.04 -10.11 -5.26
CA ARG A 131 2.77 -10.21 -5.99
C ARG A 131 2.09 -11.57 -5.79
N ALA A 132 2.84 -12.66 -5.81
CA ALA A 132 2.33 -14.00 -5.55
C ALA A 132 1.69 -14.09 -4.15
N ASN A 133 2.38 -13.59 -3.13
CA ASN A 133 1.84 -13.57 -1.77
C ASN A 133 0.59 -12.68 -1.67
N GLU A 134 0.56 -11.52 -2.32
CA GLU A 134 -0.61 -10.64 -2.37
C GLU A 134 -1.83 -11.34 -3.03
N ILE A 135 -1.61 -12.07 -4.13
CA ILE A 135 -2.66 -12.89 -4.77
C ILE A 135 -3.21 -13.92 -3.78
N LEU A 136 -2.32 -14.67 -3.11
CA LEU A 136 -2.72 -15.72 -2.17
C LEU A 136 -3.50 -15.17 -0.97
N GLN A 137 -3.04 -14.05 -0.40
CA GLN A 137 -3.73 -13.37 0.69
C GLN A 137 -5.14 -12.93 0.26
N ASN A 138 -5.27 -12.35 -0.94
CA ASN A 138 -6.55 -11.87 -1.44
C ASN A 138 -7.52 -13.01 -1.82
N LEU A 139 -7.02 -14.11 -2.38
CA LEU A 139 -7.85 -15.28 -2.73
C LEU A 139 -8.36 -16.00 -1.48
N THR A 140 -7.50 -16.19 -0.48
CA THR A 140 -7.80 -17.06 0.67
C THR A 140 -8.33 -16.29 1.88
N GLY A 141 -8.08 -14.98 1.95
CA GLY A 141 -8.31 -14.18 3.15
C GLY A 141 -7.39 -14.54 4.32
N LYS A 142 -6.31 -15.30 4.06
CA LYS A 142 -5.33 -15.72 5.06
C LYS A 142 -4.08 -14.87 4.99
N ASN A 143 -3.42 -14.66 6.12
CA ASN A 143 -2.15 -13.95 6.17
C ASN A 143 -1.09 -14.75 6.95
N PHE A 144 -0.06 -15.26 6.26
CA PHE A 144 1.05 -15.99 6.87
C PHE A 144 2.36 -15.19 6.95
N GLY A 145 2.29 -13.89 6.67
CA GLY A 145 3.44 -13.00 6.59
C GLY A 145 3.44 -12.18 5.30
N TYR A 146 4.41 -11.27 5.19
CA TYR A 146 4.58 -10.37 4.06
C TYR A 146 5.95 -10.57 3.41
N VAL A 147 6.00 -10.41 2.10
CA VAL A 147 7.26 -10.29 1.37
C VAL A 147 7.58 -8.80 1.26
N THR A 148 8.69 -8.36 1.83
CA THR A 148 9.14 -6.96 1.81
C THR A 148 10.40 -6.82 0.94
N SER A 149 10.87 -5.59 0.73
CA SER A 149 12.15 -5.36 0.06
C SER A 149 13.32 -6.00 0.82
N TYR A 150 13.18 -6.15 2.14
CA TYR A 150 14.18 -6.71 3.07
C TYR A 150 14.01 -8.20 3.38
N SER A 151 12.96 -8.87 2.87
CA SER A 151 12.76 -10.30 3.14
C SER A 151 13.93 -11.13 2.65
N SER A 152 14.44 -12.00 3.53
CA SER A 152 15.52 -12.93 3.22
C SER A 152 15.01 -14.15 2.45
N ASN A 153 15.93 -14.90 1.84
CA ASN A 153 15.59 -16.18 1.20
C ASN A 153 14.93 -17.16 2.20
N LYS A 154 15.39 -17.15 3.46
CA LYS A 154 14.80 -17.97 4.51
C LYS A 154 13.33 -17.58 4.74
N ASP A 155 13.04 -16.28 4.82
CA ASP A 155 11.69 -15.79 5.07
C ASP A 155 10.71 -16.23 3.97
N VAL A 156 11.12 -16.14 2.69
CA VAL A 156 10.26 -16.57 1.57
C VAL A 156 10.11 -18.09 1.48
N ILE A 157 11.12 -18.87 1.85
CA ILE A 157 11.03 -20.33 1.94
C ILE A 157 10.05 -20.74 3.06
N ASP A 158 10.18 -20.15 4.24
CA ASP A 158 9.29 -20.40 5.37
C ASP A 158 7.84 -19.98 5.05
N LEU A 159 7.66 -18.86 4.35
CA LEU A 159 6.35 -18.40 3.86
C LEU A 159 5.75 -19.37 2.83
N ARG A 160 6.53 -19.84 1.85
CA ARG A 160 6.07 -20.85 0.87
C ARG A 160 5.63 -22.13 1.58
N LYS A 161 6.41 -22.58 2.57
CA LYS A 161 6.05 -23.76 3.37
C LYS A 161 4.71 -23.57 4.08
N ASN A 162 4.51 -22.42 4.73
CA ASN A 162 3.25 -22.08 5.39
C ASN A 162 2.06 -22.15 4.42
N TRP A 163 2.21 -21.64 3.20
CA TRP A 163 1.16 -21.76 2.18
C TRP A 163 0.91 -23.20 1.74
N MET A 164 1.97 -23.99 1.51
CA MET A 164 1.82 -25.41 1.16
C MET A 164 1.14 -26.23 2.27
N ASP A 165 1.50 -25.97 3.52
CA ASP A 165 0.89 -26.61 4.68
C ASP A 165 -0.61 -26.24 4.76
N TYR A 166 -0.96 -24.97 4.54
CA TYR A 166 -2.36 -24.52 4.47
C TYR A 166 -3.15 -25.20 3.33
N LEU A 167 -2.59 -25.25 2.11
CA LEU A 167 -3.23 -25.93 0.97
C LEU A 167 -3.41 -27.44 1.20
N SER A 168 -2.58 -28.02 2.06
CA SER A 168 -2.66 -29.42 2.50
C SER A 168 -3.60 -29.62 3.70
N ASN A 169 -4.40 -28.61 4.07
CA ASN A 169 -5.32 -28.59 5.22
C ASN A 169 -4.64 -28.74 6.58
N LYS A 170 -3.36 -28.36 6.71
CA LYS A 170 -2.71 -28.24 8.02
C LYS A 170 -3.02 -26.87 8.62
N GLU A 171 -3.08 -26.83 9.95
CA GLU A 171 -3.23 -25.58 10.67
C GLU A 171 -1.93 -24.76 10.59
N VAL A 172 -2.06 -23.49 10.19
CA VAL A 172 -0.96 -22.55 10.07
C VAL A 172 -1.35 -21.27 10.78
N LYS A 173 -0.48 -20.78 11.66
CA LYS A 173 -0.74 -19.58 12.44
C LYS A 173 -0.66 -18.34 11.55
N GLU A 174 -1.72 -17.54 11.57
CA GLU A 174 -1.74 -16.25 10.87
C GLU A 174 -0.87 -15.20 11.57
N VAL A 175 -0.27 -14.33 10.76
CA VAL A 175 0.57 -13.20 11.20
C VAL A 175 -0.17 -11.92 10.87
N TYR A 176 -0.33 -11.05 11.87
CA TYR A 176 -0.91 -9.73 11.68
C TYR A 176 0.10 -8.67 12.10
N SER A 177 0.15 -7.57 11.36
CA SER A 177 0.91 -6.39 11.74
C SER A 177 0.49 -5.90 13.12
N ALA A 178 1.46 -5.42 13.90
CA ALA A 178 1.16 -4.78 15.18
C ALA A 178 0.16 -3.64 14.94
N THR A 179 -0.97 -3.69 15.63
CA THR A 179 -1.96 -2.62 15.58
C THR A 179 -1.44 -1.41 16.35
N GLN A 180 -1.79 -0.21 15.88
CA GLN A 180 -1.54 1.05 16.56
C GLN A 180 -2.87 1.55 17.13
N PRO A 181 -3.21 1.21 18.39
CA PRO A 181 -4.48 1.62 18.98
C PRO A 181 -4.63 3.14 18.94
N ASN A 182 -5.86 3.59 18.66
CA ASN A 182 -6.24 5.00 18.58
C ASN A 182 -5.50 5.81 17.49
N ALA A 183 -4.80 5.16 16.55
CA ALA A 183 -4.25 5.85 15.40
C ALA A 183 -5.34 6.60 14.63
N LYS A 184 -5.14 7.90 14.38
CA LYS A 184 -6.07 8.71 13.58
C LYS A 184 -6.20 8.20 12.14
N ILE A 185 -5.08 7.73 11.58
CA ILE A 185 -4.99 7.12 10.25
C ILE A 185 -4.09 5.89 10.38
N PRO A 186 -4.65 4.67 10.49
CA PRO A 186 -3.88 3.44 10.68
C PRO A 186 -2.80 3.22 9.61
N GLU A 187 -3.09 3.56 8.36
CA GLU A 187 -2.24 3.31 7.18
C GLU A 187 -0.86 3.98 7.27
N ILE A 188 -0.77 5.12 7.95
CA ILE A 188 0.47 5.89 8.12
C ILE A 188 1.12 5.71 9.50
N SER A 189 0.51 4.90 10.38
CA SER A 189 0.87 4.87 11.80
C SER A 189 2.14 4.09 12.13
N SER A 190 2.66 3.31 11.18
CA SER A 190 3.92 2.57 11.36
C SER A 190 5.15 3.48 11.33
N LEU A 191 6.24 3.07 11.97
CA LEU A 191 7.52 3.78 11.88
C LEU A 191 8.07 3.82 10.44
N SER A 192 7.83 2.78 9.63
CA SER A 192 8.22 2.79 8.21
C SER A 192 7.44 3.86 7.44
N ALA A 193 6.14 4.00 7.68
CA ALA A 193 5.33 5.06 7.09
C ALA A 193 5.79 6.47 7.53
N PHE A 194 6.08 6.67 8.83
CA PHE A 194 6.65 7.94 9.32
C PHE A 194 7.94 8.25 8.55
N HIS A 195 8.89 7.31 8.51
CA HIS A 195 10.14 7.49 7.79
C HIS A 195 9.92 7.84 6.30
N ALA A 196 9.05 7.09 5.63
CA ALA A 196 8.72 7.28 4.23
C ALA A 196 8.16 8.68 3.96
N ILE A 197 7.26 9.17 4.81
CA ILE A 197 6.69 10.51 4.67
C ILE A 197 7.77 11.58 4.89
N VAL A 198 8.66 11.42 5.88
CA VAL A 198 9.79 12.34 6.09
C VAL A 198 10.70 12.38 4.86
N ILE A 199 11.08 11.22 4.32
CA ILE A 199 11.90 11.11 3.10
C ILE A 199 11.19 11.76 1.92
N SER A 200 9.87 11.56 1.80
CA SER A 200 9.10 12.09 0.68
C SER A 200 9.10 13.61 0.61
N LEU A 201 9.25 14.31 1.74
CA LEU A 201 9.29 15.78 1.78
C LEU A 201 10.56 16.38 1.18
N ASN A 202 11.59 15.57 0.93
CA ASN A 202 12.83 16.05 0.33
C ASN A 202 12.61 16.53 -1.11
N ASP A 203 13.43 17.51 -1.52
CA ASP A 203 13.44 18.02 -2.88
C ASP A 203 13.60 16.85 -3.87
N ASN A 204 12.63 16.72 -4.77
CA ASN A 204 12.62 15.65 -5.77
C ASN A 204 12.27 16.24 -7.14
N PRO A 205 13.15 16.12 -8.15
CA PRO A 205 12.92 16.72 -9.46
C PRO A 205 11.68 16.17 -10.16
N LYS A 206 11.29 14.90 -9.93
CA LYS A 206 10.04 14.35 -10.47
C LYS A 206 8.81 15.00 -9.85
N LYS A 207 8.80 15.25 -8.52
CA LYS A 207 7.72 16.00 -7.86
C LYS A 207 7.60 17.42 -8.40
N SER A 208 8.74 18.09 -8.57
CA SER A 208 8.78 19.44 -9.14
C SER A 208 8.22 19.48 -10.55
N GLU A 209 8.56 18.49 -11.39
CA GLU A 209 8.02 18.38 -12.74
C GLU A 209 6.51 18.13 -12.75
N ILE A 210 6.01 17.19 -11.93
CA ILE A 210 4.58 16.90 -11.79
C ILE A 210 3.83 18.15 -11.35
N THR A 211 4.35 18.86 -10.35
CA THR A 211 3.75 20.11 -9.84
C THR A 211 3.70 21.16 -10.94
N LYS A 212 4.81 21.41 -11.65
CA LYS A 212 4.88 22.39 -12.74
C LYS A 212 3.91 22.05 -13.87
N ARG A 213 3.84 20.77 -14.26
CA ARG A 213 2.94 20.28 -15.31
C ARG A 213 1.47 20.47 -14.91
N CYS A 214 1.12 20.13 -13.68
CA CYS A 214 -0.23 20.34 -13.14
C CYS A 214 -0.61 21.83 -13.12
N LEU A 215 0.27 22.70 -12.62
CA LEU A 215 0.05 24.13 -12.54
C LEU A 215 -0.17 24.75 -13.93
N ASN A 216 0.67 24.38 -14.90
CA ASN A 216 0.56 24.90 -16.27
C ASN A 216 -0.72 24.41 -16.94
N ASN A 217 -0.97 23.09 -16.91
CA ASN A 217 -2.07 22.49 -17.68
C ASN A 217 -3.46 22.80 -17.11
N ILE A 218 -3.60 22.87 -15.78
CA ILE A 218 -4.90 23.01 -15.12
C ILE A 218 -5.19 24.48 -14.79
N TYR A 219 -4.18 25.20 -14.31
CA TYR A 219 -4.35 26.55 -13.75
C TYR A 219 -3.69 27.65 -14.57
N GLN A 220 -2.96 27.33 -15.63
CA GLN A 220 -2.18 28.28 -16.45
C GLN A 220 -1.18 29.10 -15.61
N LEU A 221 -0.57 28.46 -14.60
CA LEU A 221 0.40 29.07 -13.69
C LEU A 221 1.80 28.49 -13.91
N GLU A 222 2.83 29.34 -13.81
CA GLU A 222 4.23 28.90 -13.85
C GLU A 222 4.76 28.46 -12.47
N LYS A 223 4.18 29.00 -11.39
CA LYS A 223 4.63 28.78 -10.01
C LYS A 223 3.42 28.61 -9.08
N MET A 224 3.64 27.88 -7.98
CA MET A 224 2.63 27.71 -6.94
C MET A 224 2.30 29.07 -6.31
N PRO A 225 1.01 29.44 -6.16
CA PRO A 225 0.62 30.63 -5.43
C PRO A 225 1.04 30.58 -3.95
N ASN A 226 1.32 31.75 -3.36
CA ASN A 226 1.57 31.85 -1.92
C ASN A 226 0.29 31.74 -1.08
N ASP A 227 -0.89 31.91 -1.70
CA ASP A 227 -2.18 31.74 -1.04
C ASP A 227 -2.46 30.25 -0.81
N GLU A 228 -2.50 29.84 0.47
CA GLU A 228 -2.80 28.48 0.90
C GLU A 228 -4.25 28.05 0.59
N ALA A 229 -5.16 29.01 0.43
CA ALA A 229 -6.55 28.73 0.05
C ALA A 229 -6.71 28.47 -1.46
N SER A 230 -5.68 28.74 -2.26
CA SER A 230 -5.73 28.55 -3.70
C SER A 230 -6.02 27.09 -4.07
N PRO A 231 -6.92 26.82 -5.04
CA PRO A 231 -7.12 25.46 -5.53
C PRO A 231 -5.84 24.90 -6.21
N ALA A 232 -4.95 25.76 -6.71
CA ALA A 232 -3.68 25.34 -7.29
C ALA A 232 -2.80 24.54 -6.30
N GLN A 233 -3.02 24.69 -4.99
CA GLN A 233 -2.35 23.88 -3.96
C GLN A 233 -2.62 22.37 -4.12
N TYR A 234 -3.67 21.95 -4.85
CA TYR A 234 -3.90 20.53 -5.17
C TYR A 234 -2.87 19.94 -6.13
N CYS A 235 -2.07 20.78 -6.81
CA CYS A 235 -0.92 20.35 -7.59
C CYS A 235 0.29 19.97 -6.74
N ASN A 236 0.32 20.33 -5.45
CA ASN A 236 1.42 19.95 -4.56
C ASN A 236 1.25 18.49 -4.09
N PRO A 237 2.16 17.56 -4.45
CA PRO A 237 2.10 16.17 -4.01
C PRO A 237 2.26 16.00 -2.49
N ASP A 238 2.82 17.00 -1.80
CA ASP A 238 3.06 16.97 -0.35
C ASP A 238 2.02 17.69 0.49
N ARG A 239 0.91 18.11 -0.13
CA ARG A 239 -0.17 18.85 0.54
C ARG A 239 -0.63 18.21 1.86
N TYR A 240 -0.66 16.87 1.92
CA TYR A 240 -1.10 16.14 3.11
C TYR A 240 0.05 15.66 3.99
N SER A 241 1.28 15.57 3.46
CA SER A 241 2.44 14.96 4.13
C SER A 241 2.75 15.63 5.46
N PHE A 242 2.75 16.96 5.53
CA PHE A 242 3.00 17.69 6.79
C PHE A 242 1.92 17.46 7.85
N ALA A 243 0.66 17.38 7.43
CA ALA A 243 -0.45 17.11 8.34
C ALA A 243 -0.34 15.68 8.90
N TYR A 244 0.01 14.70 8.07
CA TYR A 244 0.27 13.34 8.51
C TYR A 244 1.39 13.27 9.55
N LEU A 245 2.53 13.93 9.30
CA LEU A 245 3.63 13.96 10.26
C LEU A 245 3.23 14.63 11.59
N SER A 246 2.50 15.74 11.53
CA SER A 246 2.00 16.44 12.72
C SER A 246 1.08 15.53 13.55
N MET A 247 0.16 14.80 12.89
CA MET A 247 -0.71 13.82 13.55
C MET A 247 0.11 12.72 14.25
N LEU A 248 1.17 12.24 13.61
CA LEU A 248 2.00 11.15 14.14
C LEU A 248 2.78 11.53 15.40
N ILE A 249 2.98 12.81 15.71
CA ILE A 249 3.62 13.26 16.97
C ILE A 249 2.67 14.03 17.90
N GLY A 250 1.37 14.06 17.57
CA GLY A 250 0.35 14.69 18.40
C GLY A 250 0.34 16.22 18.36
N ASP A 251 0.91 16.83 17.31
CA ASP A 251 0.81 18.26 17.08
C ASP A 251 -0.57 18.62 16.55
N GLU A 252 -1.27 19.51 17.25
CA GLU A 252 -2.63 19.93 16.87
C GLU A 252 -2.65 21.12 15.90
N LYS A 253 -1.53 21.85 15.78
CA LYS A 253 -1.42 23.07 14.96
C LYS A 253 -0.30 22.91 13.95
N PHE A 254 -0.59 23.29 12.70
CA PHE A 254 0.42 23.36 11.65
C PHE A 254 1.48 24.42 12.03
N ASP A 255 2.75 24.01 11.97
CA ASP A 255 3.90 24.88 12.21
C ASP A 255 4.71 25.00 10.92
N LYS A 256 4.64 26.18 10.29
CA LYS A 256 5.37 26.49 9.05
C LYS A 256 6.89 26.41 9.19
N ASN A 257 7.42 26.40 10.42
CA ASN A 257 8.86 26.23 10.65
C ASN A 257 9.29 24.77 10.60
N LYS A 258 8.35 23.81 10.60
CA LYS A 258 8.62 22.37 10.46
C LYS A 258 8.66 21.99 8.98
N ASP A 259 9.62 22.56 8.27
CA ASP A 259 9.89 22.25 6.87
C ASP A 259 10.53 20.86 6.68
N ALA A 260 10.84 20.49 5.44
CA ALA A 260 11.48 19.22 5.14
C ALA A 260 12.81 19.03 5.90
N LYS A 261 13.62 20.08 6.07
CA LYS A 261 14.90 20.00 6.79
C LYS A 261 14.68 19.72 8.26
N TRP A 262 13.70 20.39 8.88
CA TRP A 262 13.32 20.15 10.26
C TRP A 262 12.86 18.71 10.48
N TRP A 263 11.99 18.17 9.62
CA TRP A 263 11.49 16.79 9.77
C TRP A 263 12.60 15.75 9.61
N ASN A 264 13.53 15.95 8.68
CA ASN A 264 14.70 15.08 8.57
C ASN A 264 15.58 15.13 9.83
N ALA A 265 15.84 16.34 10.36
CA ALA A 265 16.63 16.52 11.57
C ALA A 265 15.94 15.87 12.78
N PHE A 266 14.62 16.06 12.91
CA PHE A 266 13.80 15.42 13.93
C PHE A 266 13.89 13.90 13.85
N TRP A 267 13.67 13.32 12.66
CA TRP A 267 13.72 11.88 12.46
C TRP A 267 15.09 11.30 12.81
N ASN A 268 16.16 11.89 12.28
CA ASN A 268 17.53 11.41 12.50
C ASN A 268 17.94 11.46 13.97
N LYS A 269 17.51 12.51 14.70
CA LYS A 269 17.81 12.66 16.12
C LYS A 269 17.00 11.69 17.00
N ASN A 270 15.75 11.39 16.64
CA ASN A 270 14.79 10.83 17.58
C ASN A 270 14.29 9.43 17.24
N LYS A 271 14.49 8.90 16.03
CA LYS A 271 13.85 7.64 15.56
C LYS A 271 14.02 6.43 16.49
N SER A 272 15.13 6.32 17.21
CA SER A 272 15.37 5.22 18.17
C SER A 272 14.60 5.37 19.49
N ASN A 273 14.17 6.59 19.81
CA ASN A 273 13.53 6.95 21.07
C ASN A 273 12.03 7.21 20.91
N LEU A 274 11.47 7.03 19.71
CA LEU A 274 10.05 7.13 19.48
C LEU A 274 9.34 5.87 20.02
N SER A 275 8.27 6.08 20.79
CA SER A 275 7.35 5.04 21.23
C SER A 275 5.90 5.43 20.97
N TRP A 276 5.08 4.45 20.56
CA TRP A 276 3.65 4.66 20.37
C TRP A 276 2.93 4.84 21.71
N ASN A 277 2.27 5.97 21.90
CA ASN A 277 1.35 6.19 23.00
C ASN A 277 -0.05 5.72 22.58
N SER A 278 -0.44 4.52 23.01
CA SER A 278 -1.74 3.91 22.67
C SER A 278 -2.94 4.73 23.15
N SER A 279 -2.82 5.54 24.20
CA SER A 279 -3.92 6.38 24.70
C SER A 279 -4.13 7.61 23.83
N ARG A 280 -3.04 8.22 23.33
CA ARG A 280 -3.09 9.43 22.50
C ARG A 280 -3.15 9.15 21.00
N GLY A 281 -2.76 7.96 20.57
CA GLY A 281 -2.75 7.58 19.16
C GLY A 281 -1.65 8.27 18.35
N CYS A 282 -0.50 8.55 18.97
CA CYS A 282 0.66 9.19 18.34
C CYS A 282 1.98 8.71 18.99
N TYR A 283 3.11 9.02 18.37
CA TYR A 283 4.44 8.79 18.90
C TYR A 283 4.86 9.87 19.90
N GLU A 284 5.58 9.45 20.93
CA GLU A 284 6.22 10.30 21.93
C GLU A 284 7.70 9.94 22.05
N LEU A 285 8.50 10.90 22.52
CA LEU A 285 9.88 10.64 22.93
C LEU A 285 9.86 9.97 24.29
N LYS A 286 10.57 8.85 24.41
CA LYS A 286 10.85 8.18 25.68
C LYS A 286 11.68 9.06 26.61
#